data_AF-A0A7V8WUV5-F1
#
_entry.id   AF-A0A7V8WUV5-F1
#
_cell.length_a   1.000
_cell.length_b   1.000
_cell.length_c   1.000
_cell.angle_alpha   90.00
_cell.angle_beta   90.00
_cell.angle_gamma   90.00
#
_symmetry.space_group_name_H-M   'P 1'
#
loop_
_entity.id
_entity.type
_entity.pdbx_description
1 polymer ?
#
loop_
_entity_poly.entity_id
_entity_poly.type
_entity_poly.pdbx_seq_one_letter_code
_entity_poly.pdbx_strand_id
1 'polypeptide(L)'
;MLLLIGVGYTAYTYFAPKSIEEAVEQLRFDNSVTVSEQQTIRDAMQAQSKTYKGSLQASVKTNQEAVKDSPVLMAYVLVTNVYSSRQTITTAELKKMALKIPSNTDDKIRTAFAAALGLDVSKITLLAGAVKDMSASDIAFIPASELTKDIKLLSFDGTYYLDNFTKGAIFRQADFAGPDASSLADLKLNDLAREDTTLSVKMTGVTALTRVMMRKLTTVKDPLYFSEKIGDFLAEADITHVSNEVSFRSGCQYSSVSFCSPLEFIETLKDSGVDLVELTGNHNNDNGNLYNTESINLYHSLGMATFGGGLNSAEAAKPHLASQKGTTITFIGYNMADGPNSGAVAGSTTAGANHYNDAKAKADIAAARQSSQFVIVNIQYAECQAYPDGYVEFPLCDGTIGGQAAAFRKMIDYGADMVVGSSAHQPQTYELYSGKPIYYGLGNLYFDQTQWPGTERGIILTHYFLNGKLLQTKLSPTVYDRDLQTRLSDNEETVYLLERLNAAR
;
A
#
# COMPACT_ATOMS: atom_id res chain seq x y z
N MET A 1 10.34 -59.83 33.01
CA MET A 1 10.07 -58.76 32.03
C MET A 1 8.90 -57.91 32.54
N LEU A 2 9.10 -57.05 33.56
CA LEU A 2 8.02 -56.18 34.07
C LEU A 2 8.47 -55.07 35.07
N LEU A 3 9.72 -54.58 35.00
CA LEU A 3 10.24 -53.61 36.00
C LEU A 3 11.03 -52.43 35.43
N LEU A 4 10.78 -52.04 34.17
CA LEU A 4 11.47 -50.90 33.53
C LEU A 4 10.54 -49.80 32.98
N ILE A 5 9.22 -49.95 33.08
CA ILE A 5 8.26 -48.98 32.50
C ILE A 5 7.80 -47.92 33.53
N GLY A 6 7.99 -48.15 34.84
CA GLY A 6 7.51 -47.24 35.89
C GLY A 6 8.43 -46.05 36.23
N VAL A 7 9.73 -46.14 35.96
CA VAL A 7 10.71 -45.10 36.34
C VAL A 7 10.72 -43.92 35.35
N GLY A 8 10.44 -44.19 34.07
CA GLY A 8 10.34 -43.15 33.04
C GLY A 8 9.14 -42.21 33.23
N TYR A 9 7.98 -42.77 33.63
CA TYR A 9 6.76 -41.98 33.81
C TYR A 9 6.77 -41.13 35.09
N THR A 10 7.37 -41.65 36.16
CA THR A 10 7.45 -40.97 37.47
C THR A 10 8.51 -39.87 37.51
N ALA A 11 9.63 -40.02 36.79
CA ALA A 11 10.63 -38.95 36.63
C ALA A 11 10.08 -37.78 35.77
N TYR A 12 9.27 -38.08 34.76
CA TYR A 12 8.68 -37.07 33.87
C TYR A 12 7.72 -36.12 34.61
N THR A 13 7.00 -36.62 35.61
CA THR A 13 6.08 -35.82 36.44
C THR A 13 6.77 -34.95 37.49
N TYR A 14 8.03 -35.24 37.85
CA TYR A 14 8.75 -34.50 38.90
C TYR A 14 9.45 -33.23 38.40
N PHE A 15 9.69 -33.13 37.09
CA PHE A 15 10.36 -31.98 36.44
C PHE A 15 9.42 -31.18 35.53
N ALA A 16 8.12 -31.47 35.53
CA ALA A 16 7.15 -30.67 34.81
C ALA A 16 6.68 -29.50 35.71
N PRO A 17 6.68 -28.26 35.21
CA PRO A 17 6.12 -27.14 35.96
C PRO A 17 4.64 -27.36 36.25
N LYS A 18 4.24 -27.09 37.50
CA LYS A 18 2.88 -27.30 38.02
C LYS A 18 2.01 -26.07 37.87
N SER A 19 2.61 -24.90 37.63
CA SER A 19 1.93 -23.66 37.32
C SER A 19 2.59 -22.94 36.13
N ILE A 20 1.93 -21.90 35.63
CA ILE A 20 2.48 -21.04 34.55
C ILE A 20 3.71 -20.29 35.06
N GLU A 21 3.70 -19.82 36.30
CA GLU A 21 4.82 -19.14 36.95
C GLU A 21 6.04 -20.05 37.03
N GLU A 22 5.84 -21.30 37.48
CA GLU A 22 6.91 -22.31 37.48
C GLU A 22 7.42 -22.60 36.07
N ALA A 23 6.53 -22.68 35.07
CA ALA A 23 6.91 -22.95 33.68
C ALA A 23 7.74 -21.83 33.09
N VAL A 24 7.32 -20.59 33.35
CA VAL A 24 8.04 -19.37 33.00
C VAL A 24 9.41 -19.38 33.64
N GLU A 25 9.52 -19.57 34.96
CA GLU A 25 10.79 -19.55 35.70
C GLU A 25 11.77 -20.64 35.23
N GLN A 26 11.28 -21.86 35.02
CA GLN A 26 12.10 -23.03 34.67
C GLN A 26 12.56 -23.06 33.21
N LEU A 27 12.00 -22.20 32.34
CA LEU A 27 12.39 -22.15 30.93
C LEU A 27 13.85 -21.70 30.81
N ARG A 28 14.68 -22.56 30.22
CA ARG A 28 16.11 -22.27 30.02
C ARG A 28 16.29 -21.52 28.71
N PHE A 29 17.23 -20.60 28.68
CA PHE A 29 17.59 -19.85 27.47
C PHE A 29 19.06 -20.09 27.17
N ASP A 30 19.39 -20.28 25.89
CA ASP A 30 20.78 -20.32 25.46
C ASP A 30 21.37 -18.90 25.26
N ASN A 31 22.63 -18.83 24.82
CA ASN A 31 23.32 -17.55 24.66
C ASN A 31 22.83 -16.73 23.45
N SER A 32 22.05 -17.30 22.54
CA SER A 32 21.53 -16.60 21.35
C SER A 32 20.37 -15.65 21.68
N VAL A 33 19.72 -15.84 22.84
CA VAL A 33 18.58 -15.05 23.30
C VAL A 33 19.05 -13.85 24.11
N THR A 34 18.57 -12.65 23.76
CA THR A 34 18.82 -11.41 24.53
C THR A 34 17.94 -11.36 25.77
N VAL A 35 18.30 -10.54 26.77
CA VAL A 35 17.50 -10.38 28.00
C VAL A 35 16.08 -9.89 27.69
N SER A 36 15.95 -8.96 26.73
CA SER A 36 14.63 -8.45 26.32
C SER A 36 13.78 -9.52 25.62
N GLU A 37 14.38 -10.38 24.79
CA GLU A 37 13.67 -11.49 24.15
C GLU A 37 13.26 -12.57 25.16
N GLN A 38 14.10 -12.84 26.17
CA GLN A 38 13.73 -13.74 27.27
C GLN A 38 12.47 -13.23 27.97
N GLN A 39 12.43 -11.94 28.29
CA GLN A 39 11.26 -11.32 28.91
C GLN A 39 10.02 -11.43 28.00
N THR A 40 10.18 -11.14 26.70
CA THR A 40 9.10 -11.26 25.70
C THR A 40 8.50 -12.67 25.68
N ILE A 41 9.33 -13.71 25.68
CA ILE A 41 8.88 -15.11 25.70
C ILE A 41 8.14 -15.42 26.99
N ARG A 42 8.69 -15.01 28.15
CA ARG A 42 8.08 -15.24 29.46
C ARG A 42 6.72 -14.55 29.58
N ASP A 43 6.64 -13.29 29.16
CA ASP A 43 5.39 -12.51 29.17
C ASP A 43 4.34 -13.13 28.25
N ALA A 44 4.74 -13.54 27.04
CA ALA A 44 3.84 -14.19 26.10
C ALA A 44 3.30 -15.53 26.64
N MET A 45 4.15 -16.34 27.28
CA MET A 45 3.73 -17.57 27.93
C MET A 45 2.69 -17.29 29.02
N GLN A 46 2.93 -16.27 29.84
CA GLN A 46 2.01 -15.89 30.91
C GLN A 46 0.67 -15.37 30.36
N ALA A 47 0.72 -14.46 29.39
CA ALA A 47 -0.47 -13.88 28.75
C ALA A 47 -1.33 -14.92 28.02
N GLN A 48 -0.70 -15.93 27.42
CA GLN A 48 -1.38 -16.99 26.67
C GLN A 48 -1.63 -18.25 27.50
N SER A 49 -1.33 -18.22 28.80
CA SER A 49 -1.49 -19.36 29.72
C SER A 49 -0.83 -20.64 29.20
N LYS A 50 0.36 -20.51 28.60
CA LYS A 50 1.10 -21.63 27.99
C LYS A 50 2.02 -22.27 29.04
N THR A 51 2.05 -23.60 29.04
CA THR A 51 2.94 -24.43 29.87
C THR A 51 3.53 -25.56 29.04
N TYR A 52 4.43 -26.34 29.62
CA TYR A 52 5.08 -27.48 28.99
C TYR A 52 5.43 -28.55 30.02
N LYS A 53 5.79 -29.74 29.56
CA LYS A 53 6.27 -30.85 30.41
C LYS A 53 7.77 -31.07 30.25
N GLY A 54 8.41 -31.46 31.35
CA GLY A 54 9.85 -31.71 31.40
C GLY A 54 10.68 -30.44 31.26
N SER A 55 11.95 -30.58 30.87
CA SER A 55 12.84 -29.43 30.67
C SER A 55 12.83 -28.98 29.22
N LEU A 56 12.51 -27.70 28.98
CA LEU A 56 12.68 -27.05 27.69
C LEU A 56 13.83 -26.05 27.71
N GLN A 57 14.46 -25.89 26.55
CA GLN A 57 15.42 -24.84 26.26
C GLN A 57 14.94 -24.03 25.06
N ALA A 58 14.90 -22.71 25.20
CA ALA A 58 14.65 -21.76 24.13
C ALA A 58 15.97 -21.23 23.56
N SER A 59 16.01 -21.10 22.25
CA SER A 59 17.09 -20.47 21.46
C SER A 59 16.46 -19.51 20.44
N VAL A 60 17.26 -18.66 19.80
CA VAL A 60 16.81 -17.76 18.74
C VAL A 60 17.64 -17.95 17.49
N LYS A 61 16.96 -18.24 16.38
CA LYS A 61 17.54 -18.29 15.04
C LYS A 61 17.34 -16.95 14.33
N THR A 62 18.35 -16.51 13.59
CA THR A 62 18.28 -15.29 12.77
C THR A 62 18.41 -15.66 11.30
N ASN A 63 17.34 -15.43 10.53
CA ASN A 63 17.22 -15.89 9.14
C ASN A 63 16.66 -14.77 8.24
N GLN A 64 16.87 -14.87 6.92
CA GLN A 64 16.26 -13.97 5.93
C GLN A 64 14.84 -14.40 5.52
N GLU A 65 14.41 -15.59 5.95
CA GLU A 65 13.09 -16.14 5.71
C GLU A 65 12.55 -16.72 7.02
N ALA A 66 11.30 -16.43 7.33
CA ALA A 66 10.61 -16.99 8.46
C ALA A 66 9.85 -18.26 8.07
N VAL A 67 10.01 -19.31 8.88
CA VAL A 67 9.07 -20.44 8.88
C VAL A 67 7.67 -19.93 9.22
N LYS A 68 6.70 -20.24 8.36
CA LYS A 68 5.29 -19.87 8.57
C LYS A 68 4.78 -20.41 9.91
N ASP A 69 3.98 -19.62 10.60
CA ASP A 69 3.35 -19.92 11.91
C ASP A 69 4.33 -20.20 13.07
N SER A 70 5.62 -19.95 12.87
CA SER A 70 6.61 -20.08 13.94
C SER A 70 6.60 -18.88 14.90
N PRO A 71 7.14 -19.04 16.13
CA PRO A 71 7.24 -17.96 17.11
C PRO A 71 8.29 -16.91 16.70
N VAL A 72 7.90 -15.97 15.84
CA VAL A 72 8.74 -14.81 15.46
C VAL A 72 8.79 -13.84 16.64
N LEU A 73 9.97 -13.45 17.10
CA LEU A 73 10.15 -12.39 18.09
C LEU A 73 10.08 -11.01 17.44
N MET A 74 10.80 -10.87 16.33
CA MET A 74 10.89 -9.61 15.60
C MET A 74 11.26 -9.85 14.13
N ALA A 75 10.71 -9.03 13.24
CA ALA A 75 11.20 -8.87 11.88
C ALA A 75 11.89 -7.52 11.78
N TYR A 76 13.06 -7.47 11.14
CA TYR A 76 13.74 -6.22 10.84
C TYR A 76 13.71 -5.99 9.35
N VAL A 77 13.17 -4.85 8.97
CA VAL A 77 12.92 -4.46 7.60
C VAL A 77 13.90 -3.38 7.18
N LEU A 78 14.26 -3.38 5.90
CA LEU A 78 15.19 -2.39 5.38
C LEU A 78 14.43 -1.14 4.93
N VAL A 79 14.87 0.01 5.42
CA VAL A 79 14.25 1.30 5.15
C VAL A 79 15.25 2.34 4.69
N THR A 80 14.75 3.41 4.07
CA THR A 80 15.49 4.61 3.69
C THR A 80 14.61 5.85 3.86
N ASN A 81 15.13 7.02 3.51
CA ASN A 81 14.36 8.26 3.49
C ASN A 81 13.11 8.12 2.62
N VAL A 82 11.98 8.69 3.06
CA VAL A 82 10.69 8.62 2.35
C VAL A 82 10.77 9.08 0.88
N TYR A 83 11.67 10.01 0.57
CA TYR A 83 11.87 10.56 -0.77
C TYR A 83 13.03 9.93 -1.54
N SER A 84 13.64 8.84 -1.06
CA SER A 84 14.65 8.15 -1.86
C SER A 84 14.02 7.62 -3.15
N SER A 85 14.70 7.76 -4.30
CA SER A 85 14.29 7.13 -5.56
C SER A 85 14.49 5.61 -5.55
N ARG A 86 15.38 5.12 -4.67
CA ARG A 86 15.67 3.68 -4.51
C ARG A 86 14.43 2.91 -4.05
N GLN A 87 14.11 1.81 -4.72
CA GLN A 87 12.99 0.93 -4.35
C GLN A 87 13.43 -0.43 -3.80
N THR A 88 14.59 -0.89 -4.24
CA THR A 88 15.08 -2.23 -3.95
C THR A 88 16.54 -2.19 -3.53
N ILE A 89 16.94 -3.20 -2.77
CA ILE A 89 18.33 -3.54 -2.55
C ILE A 89 18.50 -5.05 -2.59
N THR A 90 19.69 -5.46 -2.99
CA THR A 90 20.14 -6.85 -2.89
C THR A 90 21.16 -7.02 -1.76
N THR A 91 21.32 -8.24 -1.26
CA THR A 91 22.41 -8.60 -0.33
C THR A 91 23.78 -8.27 -0.93
N ALA A 92 23.94 -8.38 -2.25
CA ALA A 92 25.19 -8.05 -2.95
C ALA A 92 25.51 -6.55 -2.92
N GLU A 93 24.51 -5.68 -3.02
CA GLU A 93 24.66 -4.22 -2.87
C GLU A 93 24.90 -3.84 -1.42
N LEU A 94 24.15 -4.43 -0.47
CA LEU A 94 24.34 -4.20 0.98
C LEU A 94 25.78 -4.44 1.40
N LYS A 95 26.44 -5.49 0.87
CA LYS A 95 27.86 -5.80 1.14
C LYS A 95 28.83 -4.69 0.77
N LYS A 96 28.44 -3.75 -0.10
CA LYS A 96 29.26 -2.63 -0.58
C LYS A 96 28.96 -1.32 0.17
N MET A 97 27.98 -1.32 1.07
CA MET A 97 27.50 -0.14 1.76
C MET A 97 27.77 -0.24 3.28
N ALA A 98 27.77 0.91 3.95
CA ALA A 98 27.64 0.94 5.40
C ALA A 98 26.17 0.75 5.75
N LEU A 99 25.88 -0.24 6.59
CA LEU A 99 24.52 -0.53 7.04
C LEU A 99 24.30 0.13 8.40
N LYS A 100 23.16 0.79 8.59
CA LYS A 100 22.80 1.38 9.88
C LYS A 100 21.75 0.52 10.61
N ILE A 101 21.81 0.52 11.93
CA ILE A 101 20.77 -0.05 12.82
C ILE A 101 20.49 0.91 13.98
N PRO A 102 19.29 0.90 14.59
CA PRO A 102 18.99 1.71 15.77
C PRO A 102 20.03 1.52 16.89
N SER A 103 20.41 2.62 17.55
CA SER A 103 21.47 2.63 18.57
C SER A 103 21.15 1.83 19.84
N ASN A 104 19.87 1.55 20.09
CA ASN A 104 19.37 0.71 21.17
C ASN A 104 19.34 -0.80 20.82
N THR A 105 19.82 -1.21 19.64
CA THR A 105 19.86 -2.62 19.25
C THR A 105 20.93 -3.37 20.05
N ASP A 106 20.56 -4.50 20.66
CA ASP A 106 21.47 -5.36 21.43
C ASP A 106 22.63 -5.89 20.56
N ASP A 107 23.83 -5.99 21.13
CA ASP A 107 25.03 -6.46 20.43
C ASP A 107 24.93 -7.89 19.90
N LYS A 108 24.18 -8.78 20.58
CA LYS A 108 23.91 -10.13 20.10
C LYS A 108 23.06 -10.09 18.84
N ILE A 109 22.08 -9.20 18.76
CA ILE A 109 21.24 -9.00 17.58
C ILE A 109 22.11 -8.48 16.44
N ARG A 110 22.93 -7.45 16.68
CA ARG A 110 23.86 -6.92 15.66
C ARG A 110 24.80 -7.99 15.11
N THR A 111 25.36 -8.83 15.99
CA THR A 111 26.25 -9.93 15.58
C THR A 111 25.50 -10.99 14.76
N ALA A 112 24.30 -11.38 15.20
CA ALA A 112 23.47 -12.34 14.47
C ALA A 112 23.02 -11.80 13.11
N PHE A 113 22.76 -10.50 13.01
CA PHE A 113 22.45 -9.80 11.75
C PHE A 113 23.61 -9.87 10.76
N ALA A 114 24.81 -9.55 11.23
CA ALA A 114 26.02 -9.65 10.42
C ALA A 114 26.20 -11.07 9.89
N ALA A 115 26.01 -12.08 10.73
CA ALA A 115 26.08 -13.48 10.34
C ALA A 115 25.01 -13.84 9.28
N ALA A 116 23.75 -13.47 9.51
CA ALA A 116 22.63 -13.77 8.59
C ALA A 116 22.78 -13.12 7.21
N LEU A 117 23.47 -11.98 7.13
CA LEU A 117 23.74 -11.26 5.88
C LEU A 117 25.10 -11.64 5.25
N GLY A 118 25.92 -12.44 5.95
CA GLY A 118 27.30 -12.72 5.55
C GLY A 118 28.15 -11.44 5.47
N LEU A 119 27.99 -10.56 6.46
CA LEU A 119 28.69 -9.28 6.63
C LEU A 119 29.67 -9.36 7.80
N ASP A 120 30.72 -8.55 7.72
CA ASP A 120 31.53 -8.24 8.89
C ASP A 120 30.73 -7.29 9.81
N VAL A 121 30.72 -7.55 11.12
CA VAL A 121 29.96 -6.76 12.09
C VAL A 121 30.39 -5.29 12.10
N SER A 122 31.64 -4.98 11.74
CA SER A 122 32.16 -3.60 11.61
C SER A 122 31.46 -2.79 10.52
N LYS A 123 30.81 -3.43 9.55
CA LYS A 123 29.99 -2.76 8.53
C LYS A 123 28.62 -2.33 9.04
N ILE A 124 28.21 -2.81 10.22
CA ILE A 124 26.96 -2.45 10.87
C ILE A 124 27.23 -1.35 11.89
N THR A 125 26.86 -0.14 11.51
CA THR A 125 27.05 1.07 12.30
C THR A 125 25.74 1.45 13.01
N LEU A 126 25.86 2.19 14.12
CA LEU A 126 24.68 2.68 14.83
C LEU A 126 24.15 3.93 14.13
N LEU A 127 22.83 3.99 13.96
CA LEU A 127 22.13 5.16 13.48
C LEU A 127 22.09 6.21 14.59
N ALA A 128 22.62 7.40 14.30
CA ALA A 128 22.47 8.57 15.15
C ALA A 128 21.20 9.34 14.75
N GLY A 129 20.33 9.63 15.71
CA GLY A 129 19.08 10.36 15.48
C GLY A 129 17.91 9.47 15.04
N ALA A 130 16.83 10.09 14.56
CA ALA A 130 15.63 9.37 14.11
C ALA A 130 15.78 8.87 12.67
N VAL A 131 15.19 7.70 12.38
CA VAL A 131 15.21 7.04 11.06
C VAL A 131 14.66 7.93 9.95
N LYS A 132 13.62 8.71 10.24
CA LYS A 132 13.02 9.67 9.29
C LYS A 132 13.96 10.80 8.85
N ASP A 133 14.99 11.09 9.64
CA ASP A 133 15.95 12.18 9.38
C ASP A 133 17.18 11.70 8.58
N MET A 134 17.22 10.41 8.19
CA MET A 134 18.29 9.86 7.36
C MET A 134 18.35 10.52 5.98
N SER A 135 19.57 10.60 5.42
CA SER A 135 19.75 11.06 4.04
C SER A 135 19.20 10.04 3.02
N ALA A 136 18.89 10.48 1.81
CA ALA A 136 18.30 9.62 0.78
C ALA A 136 19.23 8.49 0.27
N SER A 137 20.53 8.60 0.53
CA SER A 137 21.53 7.56 0.24
C SER A 137 21.75 6.58 1.39
N ASP A 138 21.27 6.91 2.60
CA ASP A 138 21.37 6.05 3.77
C ASP A 138 20.31 4.95 3.74
N ILE A 139 20.67 3.82 4.34
CA ILE A 139 19.79 2.67 4.56
C ILE A 139 19.93 2.18 6.00
N ALA A 140 18.85 1.68 6.56
CA ALA A 140 18.86 1.09 7.90
C ALA A 140 17.96 -0.14 7.97
N PHE A 141 18.36 -1.12 8.79
CA PHE A 141 17.40 -2.13 9.27
C PHE A 141 16.75 -1.62 10.54
N ILE A 142 15.43 -1.62 10.60
CA ILE A 142 14.66 -1.25 11.80
C ILE A 142 13.67 -2.36 12.16
N PRO A 143 13.25 -2.49 13.42
CA PRO A 143 12.12 -3.34 13.79
C PRO A 143 10.89 -3.01 12.94
N ALA A 144 10.19 -3.99 12.38
CA ALA A 144 9.00 -3.77 11.57
C ALA A 144 7.85 -3.14 12.37
N SER A 145 7.85 -3.28 13.70
CA SER A 145 6.95 -2.56 14.62
C SER A 145 7.17 -1.05 14.62
N GLU A 146 8.34 -0.57 14.18
CA GLU A 146 8.67 0.85 14.07
C GLU A 146 8.36 1.44 12.68
N LEU A 147 7.78 0.65 11.76
CA LEU A 147 7.37 1.16 10.45
C LEU A 147 6.33 2.28 10.58
N THR A 148 6.60 3.36 9.86
CA THR A 148 5.76 4.56 9.79
C THR A 148 5.78 5.13 8.38
N LYS A 149 4.73 5.86 8.01
CA LYS A 149 4.57 6.46 6.67
C LYS A 149 5.60 7.53 6.29
N ASP A 150 6.44 7.99 7.23
CA ASP A 150 7.49 9.00 7.03
C ASP A 150 8.87 8.41 6.77
N ILE A 151 8.96 7.09 6.62
CA ILE A 151 10.12 6.35 6.15
C ILE A 151 9.70 5.42 5.01
N LYS A 152 10.63 5.11 4.10
CA LYS A 152 10.35 4.22 2.97
C LYS A 152 10.87 2.83 3.23
N LEU A 153 9.98 1.84 3.23
CA LEU A 153 10.33 0.42 3.16
C LEU A 153 10.89 0.09 1.77
N LEU A 154 12.01 -0.60 1.74
CA LEU A 154 12.64 -1.12 0.52
C LEU A 154 12.27 -2.58 0.32
N SER A 155 12.19 -2.99 -0.94
CA SER A 155 12.25 -4.42 -1.28
C SER A 155 13.66 -4.93 -1.00
N PHE A 156 13.76 -6.10 -0.36
CA PHE A 156 15.03 -6.72 -0.03
C PHE A 156 15.13 -8.08 -0.71
N ASP A 157 16.17 -8.27 -1.54
CA ASP A 157 16.37 -9.45 -2.39
C ASP A 157 15.11 -9.81 -3.20
N GLY A 158 14.52 -8.78 -3.83
CA GLY A 158 13.37 -8.92 -4.71
C GLY A 158 12.02 -9.07 -4.01
N THR A 159 11.98 -9.08 -2.67
CA THR A 159 10.74 -9.25 -1.92
C THR A 159 10.41 -8.00 -1.09
N TYR A 160 9.18 -7.51 -1.19
CA TYR A 160 8.66 -6.45 -0.34
C TYR A 160 8.00 -7.07 0.90
N TYR A 161 8.45 -6.69 2.11
CA TYR A 161 8.02 -7.35 3.34
C TYR A 161 6.49 -7.34 3.55
N LEU A 162 5.80 -6.24 3.23
CA LEU A 162 4.35 -6.14 3.43
C LEU A 162 3.52 -6.83 2.32
N ASP A 163 4.17 -7.38 1.29
CA ASP A 163 3.53 -8.26 0.30
C ASP A 163 3.63 -9.74 0.69
N ASN A 164 4.57 -10.11 1.58
CA ASN A 164 4.91 -11.52 1.84
C ASN A 164 4.89 -11.92 3.32
N PHE A 165 5.20 -11.00 4.24
CA PHE A 165 5.25 -11.16 5.69
C PHE A 165 6.27 -12.18 6.25
N THR A 166 6.84 -13.04 5.39
CA THR A 166 7.83 -14.08 5.79
C THR A 166 9.17 -13.95 5.07
N LYS A 167 9.30 -12.99 4.15
CA LYS A 167 10.51 -12.66 3.37
C LYS A 167 10.67 -11.13 3.25
N GLY A 168 11.81 -10.69 2.70
CA GLY A 168 12.11 -9.27 2.54
C GLY A 168 12.51 -8.57 3.85
N ALA A 169 12.89 -9.35 4.87
CA ALA A 169 13.29 -8.89 6.19
C ALA A 169 14.29 -9.88 6.82
N ILE A 170 14.90 -9.48 7.95
CA ILE A 170 15.68 -10.37 8.80
C ILE A 170 14.83 -10.72 10.02
N PHE A 171 14.57 -12.01 10.22
CA PHE A 171 13.69 -12.52 11.26
C PHE A 171 14.49 -13.09 12.41
N ARG A 172 14.08 -12.75 13.64
CA ARG A 172 14.51 -13.41 14.86
C ARG A 172 13.40 -14.33 15.34
N GLN A 173 13.65 -15.63 15.35
CA GLN A 173 12.64 -16.65 15.62
C GLN A 173 13.04 -17.47 16.83
N ALA A 174 12.14 -17.59 17.81
CA ALA A 174 12.36 -18.47 18.94
C ALA A 174 12.18 -19.93 18.49
N ASP A 175 13.12 -20.78 18.90
CA ASP A 175 13.10 -22.22 18.68
C ASP A 175 13.17 -22.91 20.04
N PHE A 176 12.25 -23.84 20.26
CA PHE A 176 12.12 -24.57 21.53
C PHE A 176 12.56 -26.01 21.34
N ALA A 177 13.45 -26.48 22.22
CA ALA A 177 13.96 -27.84 22.19
C ALA A 177 13.66 -28.55 23.51
N GLY A 178 13.22 -29.80 23.41
CA GLY A 178 12.97 -30.67 24.56
C GLY A 178 11.68 -31.50 24.41
N PRO A 179 11.31 -32.27 25.45
CA PRO A 179 10.29 -33.31 25.36
C PRO A 179 8.87 -32.84 25.02
N ASP A 180 8.55 -31.57 25.25
CA ASP A 180 7.23 -30.99 24.99
C ASP A 180 7.33 -29.65 24.24
N ALA A 181 8.35 -29.50 23.37
CA ALA A 181 8.60 -28.24 22.65
C ALA A 181 7.41 -27.78 21.79
N SER A 182 6.62 -28.73 21.27
CA SER A 182 5.41 -28.45 20.49
C SER A 182 4.36 -27.66 21.26
N SER A 183 4.37 -27.67 22.60
CA SER A 183 3.41 -26.89 23.39
C SER A 183 3.61 -25.38 23.29
N LEU A 184 4.79 -24.94 22.85
CA LEU A 184 5.17 -23.55 22.64
C LEU A 184 5.36 -23.18 21.16
N ALA A 185 5.08 -24.11 20.23
CA ALA A 185 5.33 -23.89 18.80
C ALA A 185 4.41 -22.83 18.16
N ASP A 186 3.24 -22.59 18.75
CA ASP A 186 2.24 -21.60 18.32
C ASP A 186 2.23 -20.34 19.21
N LEU A 187 3.23 -20.16 20.06
CA LEU A 187 3.32 -19.03 20.97
C LEU A 187 3.42 -17.71 20.19
N LYS A 188 2.42 -16.83 20.34
CA LYS A 188 2.46 -15.50 19.70
C LYS A 188 3.37 -14.58 20.49
N LEU A 189 4.47 -14.14 19.89
CA LEU A 189 5.50 -13.33 20.55
C LEU A 189 5.50 -11.86 20.11
N ASN A 190 4.65 -11.49 19.14
CA ASN A 190 4.60 -10.15 18.57
C ASN A 190 3.20 -9.84 18.00
N ASP A 191 2.96 -8.56 17.75
CA ASP A 191 1.77 -8.02 17.05
C ASP A 191 2.14 -7.39 15.69
N LEU A 192 3.16 -7.94 15.01
CA LEU A 192 3.59 -7.45 13.70
C LEU A 192 2.48 -7.62 12.67
N ALA A 193 2.58 -6.82 11.61
CA ALA A 193 1.75 -6.95 10.42
C ALA A 193 1.81 -8.38 9.87
N ARG A 194 0.64 -8.96 9.57
CA ARG A 194 0.45 -10.25 8.92
C ARG A 194 -0.56 -10.11 7.78
N GLU A 195 -0.57 -11.04 6.85
CA GLU A 195 -1.49 -11.04 5.71
C GLU A 195 -2.96 -10.94 6.13
N ASP A 196 -3.36 -11.66 7.19
CA ASP A 196 -4.74 -11.71 7.71
C ASP A 196 -5.15 -10.45 8.49
N THR A 197 -4.20 -9.62 8.93
CA THR A 197 -4.46 -8.42 9.76
C THR A 197 -4.09 -7.11 9.09
N THR A 198 -3.39 -7.14 7.96
CA THR A 198 -2.93 -5.95 7.26
C THR A 198 -3.84 -5.69 6.07
N LEU A 199 -4.55 -4.56 6.09
CA LEU A 199 -5.39 -4.12 4.98
C LEU A 199 -4.52 -3.48 3.90
N SER A 200 -4.64 -3.97 2.67
CA SER A 200 -3.97 -3.43 1.48
C SER A 200 -4.99 -2.71 0.58
N VAL A 201 -4.71 -1.46 0.23
CA VAL A 201 -5.55 -0.66 -0.69
C VAL A 201 -4.70 -0.21 -1.87
N LYS A 202 -5.05 -0.63 -3.09
CA LYS A 202 -4.41 -0.16 -4.32
C LYS A 202 -5.22 0.95 -4.93
N MET A 203 -4.63 2.13 -5.11
CA MET A 203 -5.25 3.28 -5.77
C MET A 203 -4.50 3.63 -7.05
N THR A 204 -5.24 3.71 -8.14
CA THR A 204 -4.70 4.03 -9.46
C THR A 204 -5.05 5.45 -9.90
N GLY A 205 -4.36 5.90 -10.94
CA GLY A 205 -4.76 7.07 -11.71
C GLY A 205 -5.92 6.79 -12.67
N VAL A 206 -5.97 7.56 -13.75
CA VAL A 206 -7.12 7.67 -14.64
C VAL A 206 -7.37 6.40 -15.44
N THR A 207 -8.64 6.01 -15.49
CA THR A 207 -9.18 5.00 -16.38
C THR A 207 -10.19 5.64 -17.33
N ALA A 208 -9.86 5.61 -18.61
CA ALA A 208 -10.68 6.08 -19.71
C ALA A 208 -10.54 5.13 -20.92
N LEU A 209 -11.26 4.00 -20.86
CA LEU A 209 -11.28 2.94 -21.88
C LEU A 209 -12.07 3.38 -23.13
N THR A 210 -11.54 4.35 -23.87
CA THR A 210 -12.24 5.01 -24.98
C THR A 210 -11.35 5.18 -26.22
N ARG A 211 -11.84 5.89 -27.23
CA ARG A 211 -11.09 6.37 -28.39
C ARG A 211 -10.23 5.28 -29.06
N VAL A 212 -8.91 5.42 -29.06
CA VAL A 212 -8.01 4.49 -29.78
C VAL A 212 -8.06 3.10 -29.15
N MET A 213 -8.36 2.98 -27.85
CA MET A 213 -8.56 1.68 -27.20
C MET A 213 -9.74 0.93 -27.82
N MET A 214 -10.83 1.62 -28.22
CA MET A 214 -11.97 0.98 -28.91
C MET A 214 -11.56 0.36 -30.26
N ARG A 215 -10.66 1.03 -30.99
CA ARG A 215 -10.12 0.50 -32.26
C ARG A 215 -9.23 -0.72 -32.01
N LYS A 216 -8.41 -0.66 -30.97
CA LYS A 216 -7.59 -1.79 -30.52
C LYS A 216 -8.48 -2.97 -30.12
N LEU A 217 -9.53 -2.76 -29.34
CA LEU A 217 -10.52 -3.78 -28.96
C LEU A 217 -11.15 -4.45 -30.19
N THR A 218 -11.51 -3.69 -31.23
CA THR A 218 -12.04 -4.26 -32.48
C THR A 218 -11.04 -5.19 -33.18
N THR A 219 -9.74 -4.92 -33.03
CA THR A 219 -8.66 -5.69 -33.64
C THR A 219 -8.33 -6.94 -32.82
N VAL A 220 -8.16 -6.81 -31.51
CA VAL A 220 -7.78 -7.91 -30.60
C VAL A 220 -8.96 -8.79 -30.22
N LYS A 221 -10.19 -8.25 -30.24
CA LYS A 221 -11.47 -8.90 -29.91
C LYS A 221 -11.53 -9.53 -28.52
N ASP A 222 -10.73 -9.01 -27.61
CA ASP A 222 -10.66 -9.44 -26.22
C ASP A 222 -10.47 -8.21 -25.32
N PRO A 223 -11.43 -7.88 -24.43
CA PRO A 223 -11.28 -6.78 -23.49
C PRO A 223 -10.23 -7.05 -22.40
N LEU A 224 -9.88 -8.31 -22.11
CA LEU A 224 -8.85 -8.64 -21.12
C LEU A 224 -7.45 -8.27 -21.59
N TYR A 225 -7.29 -8.03 -22.89
CA TYR A 225 -6.04 -7.54 -23.48
C TYR A 225 -5.47 -6.32 -22.74
N PHE A 226 -6.30 -5.40 -22.25
CA PHE A 226 -5.84 -4.16 -21.63
C PHE A 226 -5.32 -4.36 -20.20
N SER A 227 -5.83 -5.37 -19.49
CA SER A 227 -5.41 -5.73 -18.13
C SER A 227 -4.34 -6.82 -18.10
N GLU A 228 -4.06 -7.52 -19.21
CA GLU A 228 -3.16 -8.68 -19.27
C GLU A 228 -1.82 -8.54 -18.51
N LYS A 229 -1.23 -7.34 -18.47
CA LYS A 229 0.09 -7.09 -17.85
C LYS A 229 0.04 -6.48 -16.45
N ILE A 230 -1.14 -6.10 -15.94
CA ILE A 230 -1.28 -5.37 -14.68
C ILE A 230 -2.48 -5.80 -13.82
N GLY A 231 -3.44 -6.53 -14.40
CA GLY A 231 -4.69 -6.95 -13.77
C GLY A 231 -4.46 -7.77 -12.51
N ASP A 232 -3.64 -8.84 -12.61
CA ASP A 232 -3.26 -9.67 -11.46
C ASP A 232 -2.62 -8.82 -10.35
N PHE A 233 -1.69 -7.94 -10.70
CA PHE A 233 -1.07 -7.04 -9.73
C PHE A 233 -2.11 -6.14 -9.07
N LEU A 234 -3.12 -5.65 -9.76
CA LEU A 234 -4.18 -4.84 -9.12
C LEU A 234 -5.04 -5.71 -8.20
N ALA A 235 -5.51 -6.85 -8.70
CA ALA A 235 -6.44 -7.76 -8.03
C ALA A 235 -5.91 -8.40 -6.74
N GLU A 236 -4.59 -8.38 -6.52
CA GLU A 236 -3.96 -8.86 -5.28
C GLU A 236 -4.34 -8.06 -4.01
N ALA A 237 -4.82 -6.81 -4.15
CA ALA A 237 -5.17 -5.98 -3.00
C ALA A 237 -6.50 -6.40 -2.36
N ASP A 238 -6.67 -6.08 -1.08
CA ASP A 238 -7.96 -6.26 -0.41
C ASP A 238 -9.04 -5.28 -0.93
N ILE A 239 -8.62 -4.09 -1.37
CA ILE A 239 -9.46 -3.10 -2.03
C ILE A 239 -8.68 -2.54 -3.22
N THR A 240 -9.21 -2.74 -4.42
CA THR A 240 -8.69 -2.13 -5.64
C THR A 240 -9.57 -0.97 -6.09
N HIS A 241 -8.96 0.20 -6.16
CA HIS A 241 -9.59 1.45 -6.56
C HIS A 241 -9.15 1.86 -7.97
N VAL A 242 -10.11 2.27 -8.81
CA VAL A 242 -9.86 2.97 -10.08
C VAL A 242 -10.57 4.31 -10.15
N SER A 243 -9.93 5.29 -10.79
CA SER A 243 -10.53 6.59 -11.11
C SER A 243 -11.10 6.55 -12.52
N ASN A 244 -12.38 6.19 -12.66
CA ASN A 244 -13.01 6.04 -13.98
C ASN A 244 -13.66 7.35 -14.43
N GLU A 245 -13.27 7.82 -15.61
CA GLU A 245 -13.62 9.15 -16.10
C GLU A 245 -14.64 9.11 -17.26
N VAL A 246 -15.06 7.93 -17.72
CA VAL A 246 -15.93 7.78 -18.89
C VAL A 246 -17.07 6.80 -18.64
N SER A 247 -18.28 7.13 -19.11
CA SER A 247 -19.43 6.24 -18.97
C SER A 247 -19.40 5.07 -19.96
N PHE A 248 -19.78 3.90 -19.47
CA PHE A 248 -20.14 2.76 -20.29
C PHE A 248 -21.46 3.02 -21.02
N ARG A 249 -21.50 2.70 -22.31
CA ARG A 249 -22.65 2.95 -23.18
C ARG A 249 -22.79 1.86 -24.23
N SER A 250 -23.96 1.24 -24.30
CA SER A 250 -24.33 0.37 -25.43
C SER A 250 -24.33 1.18 -26.73
N GLY A 251 -23.69 0.64 -27.78
CA GLY A 251 -23.55 1.35 -29.04
C GLY A 251 -22.64 2.58 -28.97
N CYS A 252 -21.72 2.65 -28.01
CA CYS A 252 -20.70 3.68 -27.95
C CYS A 252 -19.92 3.75 -29.28
N GLN A 253 -19.77 4.97 -29.82
CA GLN A 253 -19.07 5.24 -31.07
C GLN A 253 -17.83 6.10 -30.82
N TYR A 254 -16.81 5.90 -31.64
CA TYR A 254 -15.59 6.69 -31.57
C TYR A 254 -15.88 8.19 -31.78
N SER A 255 -15.37 9.02 -30.87
CA SER A 255 -15.37 10.48 -30.98
C SER A 255 -14.07 11.02 -30.37
N SER A 256 -13.53 12.09 -30.95
CA SER A 256 -12.32 12.74 -30.43
C SER A 256 -12.58 13.74 -29.31
N VAL A 257 -13.85 14.06 -29.02
CA VAL A 257 -14.23 15.14 -28.08
C VAL A 257 -15.36 14.79 -27.11
N SER A 258 -16.04 13.65 -27.28
CA SER A 258 -17.13 13.21 -26.41
C SER A 258 -16.97 11.72 -26.17
N PHE A 259 -16.54 11.36 -24.97
CA PHE A 259 -16.05 10.02 -24.67
C PHE A 259 -17.13 9.11 -24.10
N CYS A 260 -17.03 7.84 -24.47
CA CYS A 260 -17.76 6.72 -23.86
C CYS A 260 -16.93 5.44 -23.99
N SER A 261 -17.32 4.42 -23.23
CA SER A 261 -16.75 3.08 -23.27
C SER A 261 -17.79 2.08 -23.78
N PRO A 262 -17.49 1.24 -24.78
CA PRO A 262 -18.24 0.01 -25.04
C PRO A 262 -18.40 -0.84 -23.76
N LEU A 263 -19.53 -1.52 -23.63
CA LEU A 263 -19.84 -2.31 -22.42
C LEU A 263 -18.82 -3.42 -22.17
N GLU A 264 -18.22 -3.97 -23.23
CA GLU A 264 -17.23 -5.04 -23.18
C GLU A 264 -15.99 -4.67 -22.33
N PHE A 265 -15.64 -3.39 -22.23
CA PHE A 265 -14.52 -2.93 -21.42
C PHE A 265 -14.72 -3.10 -19.92
N ILE A 266 -15.93 -3.40 -19.45
CA ILE A 266 -16.15 -3.69 -18.02
C ILE A 266 -15.37 -4.92 -17.58
N GLU A 267 -15.10 -5.85 -18.50
CA GLU A 267 -14.31 -7.05 -18.21
C GLU A 267 -12.87 -6.71 -17.84
N THR A 268 -12.27 -5.65 -18.41
CA THR A 268 -10.95 -5.15 -17.99
C THR A 268 -10.92 -4.73 -16.52
N LEU A 269 -12.00 -4.10 -16.03
CA LEU A 269 -12.10 -3.69 -14.62
C LEU A 269 -12.34 -4.89 -13.70
N LYS A 270 -13.16 -5.86 -14.12
CA LYS A 270 -13.40 -7.09 -13.37
C LYS A 270 -12.11 -7.92 -13.23
N ASP A 271 -11.36 -8.05 -14.32
CA ASP A 271 -10.08 -8.77 -14.35
C ASP A 271 -9.00 -8.08 -13.52
N SER A 272 -9.06 -6.75 -13.41
CA SER A 272 -8.21 -5.98 -12.50
C SER A 272 -8.65 -6.05 -11.03
N GLY A 273 -9.69 -6.81 -10.70
CA GLY A 273 -10.19 -6.96 -9.33
C GLY A 273 -10.75 -5.68 -8.72
N VAL A 274 -11.33 -4.78 -9.52
CA VAL A 274 -11.84 -3.49 -9.04
C VAL A 274 -12.98 -3.68 -8.04
N ASP A 275 -12.85 -3.05 -6.86
CA ASP A 275 -13.86 -3.01 -5.81
C ASP A 275 -14.49 -1.62 -5.65
N LEU A 276 -13.73 -0.56 -5.96
CA LEU A 276 -14.10 0.83 -5.70
C LEU A 276 -13.84 1.71 -6.92
N VAL A 277 -14.87 2.41 -7.40
CA VAL A 277 -14.79 3.31 -8.54
C VAL A 277 -14.95 4.76 -8.07
N GLU A 278 -13.91 5.56 -8.26
CA GLU A 278 -13.98 7.01 -8.12
C GLU A 278 -14.57 7.64 -9.38
N LEU A 279 -15.57 8.51 -9.18
CA LEU A 279 -16.33 9.19 -10.23
C LEU A 279 -16.19 10.72 -10.15
N THR A 280 -15.02 11.19 -9.72
CA THR A 280 -14.72 12.63 -9.71
C THR A 280 -14.59 13.18 -11.14
N GLY A 281 -14.19 12.31 -12.08
CA GLY A 281 -13.95 12.54 -13.52
C GLY A 281 -14.98 13.43 -14.23
N ASN A 282 -14.51 14.33 -15.09
CA ASN A 282 -15.33 15.32 -15.78
C ASN A 282 -16.02 14.78 -17.05
N HIS A 283 -15.47 13.73 -17.66
CA HIS A 283 -16.00 13.13 -18.90
C HIS A 283 -17.13 12.10 -18.68
N ASN A 284 -17.53 11.84 -17.43
CA ASN A 284 -18.57 10.84 -17.13
C ASN A 284 -19.91 11.18 -17.80
N ASN A 285 -20.18 12.46 -18.06
CA ASN A 285 -21.44 12.94 -18.66
C ASN A 285 -21.33 13.34 -20.14
N ASP A 286 -20.21 13.08 -20.82
CA ASP A 286 -19.97 13.50 -22.22
C ASP A 286 -21.05 13.06 -23.22
N ASN A 287 -21.67 11.91 -22.95
CA ASN A 287 -22.74 11.34 -23.77
C ASN A 287 -24.13 11.51 -23.13
N GLY A 288 -24.23 12.29 -22.05
CA GLY A 288 -25.43 12.54 -21.28
C GLY A 288 -25.49 11.75 -19.96
N ASN A 289 -26.16 12.34 -18.97
CA ASN A 289 -26.29 11.80 -17.61
C ASN A 289 -27.01 10.44 -17.51
N LEU A 290 -27.78 10.05 -18.54
CA LEU A 290 -28.42 8.74 -18.63
C LEU A 290 -27.37 7.62 -18.61
N TYR A 291 -26.31 7.74 -19.41
CA TYR A 291 -25.28 6.69 -19.49
C TYR A 291 -24.39 6.65 -18.24
N ASN A 292 -24.22 7.79 -17.57
CA ASN A 292 -23.59 7.82 -16.25
C ASN A 292 -24.45 7.07 -15.21
N THR A 293 -25.77 7.30 -15.23
CA THR A 293 -26.71 6.55 -14.40
C THR A 293 -26.63 5.04 -14.68
N GLU A 294 -26.62 4.64 -15.94
CA GLU A 294 -26.47 3.23 -16.34
C GLU A 294 -25.12 2.64 -15.89
N SER A 295 -24.03 3.40 -15.99
CA SER A 295 -22.69 2.98 -15.55
C SER A 295 -22.61 2.81 -14.04
N ILE A 296 -23.13 3.77 -13.26
CA ILE A 296 -23.20 3.68 -11.79
C ILE A 296 -23.98 2.42 -11.38
N ASN A 297 -25.13 2.17 -12.00
CA ASN A 297 -25.93 0.98 -11.74
C ASN A 297 -25.21 -0.31 -12.16
N LEU A 298 -24.45 -0.29 -13.26
CA LEU A 298 -23.62 -1.41 -13.69
C LEU A 298 -22.56 -1.75 -12.64
N TYR A 299 -21.81 -0.76 -12.14
CA TYR A 299 -20.83 -0.95 -11.07
C TYR A 299 -21.47 -1.60 -9.83
N HIS A 300 -22.59 -1.02 -9.36
CA HIS A 300 -23.29 -1.56 -8.18
C HIS A 300 -23.80 -2.98 -8.40
N SER A 301 -24.27 -3.31 -9.61
CA SER A 301 -24.73 -4.66 -9.96
C SER A 301 -23.59 -5.71 -9.95
N LEU A 302 -22.34 -5.25 -10.12
CA LEU A 302 -21.13 -6.07 -10.05
C LEU A 302 -20.52 -6.10 -8.65
N GLY A 303 -21.12 -5.42 -7.66
CA GLY A 303 -20.58 -5.28 -6.32
C GLY A 303 -19.47 -4.23 -6.18
N MET A 304 -19.20 -3.45 -7.24
CA MET A 304 -18.24 -2.36 -7.22
C MET A 304 -18.89 -1.13 -6.57
N ALA A 305 -18.33 -0.64 -5.47
CA ALA A 305 -18.77 0.57 -4.82
C ALA A 305 -18.35 1.81 -5.62
N THR A 306 -19.04 2.93 -5.41
CA THR A 306 -18.74 4.21 -6.07
C THR A 306 -18.63 5.35 -5.07
N PHE A 307 -17.78 6.34 -5.34
CA PHE A 307 -17.72 7.60 -4.59
C PHE A 307 -17.24 8.76 -5.46
N GLY A 308 -17.39 10.00 -4.97
CA GLY A 308 -16.98 11.20 -5.71
C GLY A 308 -17.89 11.57 -6.89
N GLY A 309 -18.96 10.81 -7.09
CA GLY A 309 -20.03 11.02 -8.06
C GLY A 309 -21.23 10.13 -7.70
N GLY A 310 -22.39 10.38 -8.31
CA GLY A 310 -23.61 9.65 -7.96
C GLY A 310 -24.78 10.02 -8.86
N LEU A 311 -25.96 9.42 -8.62
CA LEU A 311 -27.16 9.59 -9.46
C LEU A 311 -27.79 11.00 -9.36
N ASN A 312 -27.39 11.74 -8.33
CA ASN A 312 -27.78 13.12 -8.05
C ASN A 312 -26.77 13.72 -7.07
N SER A 313 -26.88 15.03 -6.79
CA SER A 313 -25.95 15.74 -5.92
C SER A 313 -25.91 15.23 -4.48
N ALA A 314 -27.01 14.70 -3.94
CA ALA A 314 -27.05 14.13 -2.60
C ALA A 314 -26.30 12.80 -2.52
N GLU A 315 -26.41 11.96 -3.56
CA GLU A 315 -25.64 10.72 -3.66
C GLU A 315 -24.18 10.96 -3.99
N ALA A 316 -23.87 11.89 -4.90
CA ALA A 316 -22.49 12.25 -5.24
C ALA A 316 -21.72 12.74 -4.00
N ALA A 317 -22.40 13.43 -3.09
CA ALA A 317 -21.83 13.90 -1.84
C ALA A 317 -21.57 12.80 -0.79
N LYS A 318 -22.08 11.56 -0.98
CA LYS A 318 -21.89 10.48 0.00
C LYS A 318 -20.46 9.95 -0.04
N PRO A 319 -19.75 9.96 1.10
CA PRO A 319 -18.49 9.24 1.23
C PRO A 319 -18.69 7.73 1.08
N HIS A 320 -17.63 7.02 0.70
CA HIS A 320 -17.59 5.57 0.84
C HIS A 320 -16.80 5.20 2.12
N LEU A 321 -17.39 4.38 2.99
CA LEU A 321 -16.74 3.86 4.19
C LEU A 321 -16.41 2.37 3.97
N ALA A 322 -15.13 2.04 3.96
CA ALA A 322 -14.64 0.67 3.95
C ALA A 322 -14.24 0.24 5.37
N SER A 323 -14.56 -1.00 5.74
CA SER A 323 -14.20 -1.60 7.04
C SER A 323 -13.75 -3.04 6.85
N GLN A 324 -12.45 -3.29 6.99
CA GLN A 324 -11.83 -4.60 6.76
C GLN A 324 -10.55 -4.73 7.59
N LYS A 325 -10.23 -5.96 8.03
CA LYS A 325 -9.03 -6.29 8.83
C LYS A 325 -8.78 -5.29 10.00
N GLY A 326 -9.84 -4.97 10.74
CA GLY A 326 -9.77 -4.08 11.91
C GLY A 326 -9.47 -2.61 11.60
N THR A 327 -9.59 -2.20 10.33
CA THR A 327 -9.32 -0.84 9.85
C THR A 327 -10.57 -0.25 9.19
N THR A 328 -10.96 0.96 9.57
CA THR A 328 -12.01 1.75 8.90
C THR A 328 -11.43 2.95 8.14
N ILE A 329 -11.73 3.03 6.85
CA ILE A 329 -11.27 4.10 5.93
C ILE A 329 -12.47 4.77 5.29
N THR A 330 -12.55 6.10 5.37
CA THR A 330 -13.51 6.88 4.58
C THR A 330 -12.83 7.48 3.35
N PHE A 331 -13.41 7.27 2.18
CA PHE A 331 -13.05 7.88 0.90
C PHE A 331 -14.04 8.98 0.56
N ILE A 332 -13.52 10.17 0.26
CA ILE A 332 -14.32 11.32 -0.19
C ILE A 332 -13.73 11.81 -1.50
N GLY A 333 -14.54 11.97 -2.54
CA GLY A 333 -14.09 12.46 -3.84
C GLY A 333 -14.70 13.82 -4.15
N TYR A 334 -13.92 14.73 -4.74
CA TYR A 334 -14.41 16.02 -5.25
C TYR A 334 -13.93 16.27 -6.68
N ASN A 335 -14.78 16.84 -7.51
CA ASN A 335 -14.38 17.57 -8.70
C ASN A 335 -14.22 19.05 -8.35
N MET A 336 -12.97 19.53 -8.40
CA MET A 336 -12.60 20.92 -8.15
C MET A 336 -12.36 21.71 -9.44
N ALA A 337 -12.19 21.02 -10.57
CA ALA A 337 -11.92 21.64 -11.87
C ALA A 337 -13.18 22.29 -12.48
N ASP A 338 -14.34 21.67 -12.26
CA ASP A 338 -15.59 22.03 -12.91
C ASP A 338 -16.57 22.77 -11.99
N GLY A 339 -17.31 23.72 -12.56
CA GLY A 339 -18.42 24.40 -11.87
C GLY A 339 -19.76 23.66 -11.98
N PRO A 340 -20.80 24.02 -11.20
CA PRO A 340 -22.06 23.28 -11.12
C PRO A 340 -22.86 23.16 -12.42
N ASN A 341 -22.58 24.00 -13.42
CA ASN A 341 -23.28 24.03 -14.71
C ASN A 341 -22.37 23.60 -15.88
N SER A 342 -21.23 22.96 -15.63
CA SER A 342 -20.31 22.50 -16.69
C SER A 342 -20.87 21.32 -17.50
N GLY A 343 -21.84 20.60 -16.95
CA GLY A 343 -22.33 19.32 -17.48
C GLY A 343 -21.68 18.09 -16.83
N ALA A 344 -20.51 18.25 -16.20
CA ALA A 344 -19.82 17.17 -15.48
C ALA A 344 -20.40 16.90 -14.07
N VAL A 345 -20.84 17.97 -13.39
CA VAL A 345 -21.30 17.93 -11.99
C VAL A 345 -22.72 17.35 -11.86
N ALA A 346 -22.96 16.60 -10.79
CA ALA A 346 -24.29 16.09 -10.46
C ALA A 346 -25.30 17.20 -10.14
N GLY A 347 -26.48 17.10 -10.74
CA GLY A 347 -27.63 17.95 -10.44
C GLY A 347 -28.53 17.35 -9.37
N SER A 348 -29.63 18.03 -9.02
CA SER A 348 -30.60 17.50 -8.04
C SER A 348 -31.30 16.21 -8.50
N THR A 349 -31.35 15.97 -9.81
CA THR A 349 -32.05 14.83 -10.45
C THR A 349 -31.21 14.17 -11.54
N THR A 350 -29.94 14.53 -11.69
CA THR A 350 -29.07 14.07 -12.77
C THR A 350 -27.73 13.61 -12.24
N ALA A 351 -27.24 12.49 -12.77
CA ALA A 351 -25.95 11.93 -12.39
C ALA A 351 -24.78 12.85 -12.75
N GLY A 352 -23.67 12.72 -12.01
CA GLY A 352 -22.44 13.46 -12.24
C GLY A 352 -21.47 13.42 -11.05
N ALA A 353 -20.40 14.19 -11.14
CA ALA A 353 -19.38 14.31 -10.11
C ALA A 353 -19.84 15.15 -8.90
N ASN A 354 -19.23 14.90 -7.74
CA ASN A 354 -19.40 15.68 -6.52
C ASN A 354 -18.63 17.00 -6.61
N HIS A 355 -19.34 18.10 -6.83
CA HIS A 355 -18.72 19.42 -6.92
C HIS A 355 -18.04 19.85 -5.62
N TYR A 356 -16.82 20.34 -5.74
CA TYR A 356 -16.07 20.93 -4.63
C TYR A 356 -16.76 22.20 -4.12
N ASN A 357 -17.01 22.25 -2.83
CA ASN A 357 -17.35 23.48 -2.12
C ASN A 357 -16.59 23.52 -0.81
N ASP A 358 -15.93 24.64 -0.52
CA ASP A 358 -15.01 24.77 0.61
C ASP A 358 -15.65 24.47 1.98
N ALA A 359 -16.82 25.06 2.23
CA ALA A 359 -17.55 24.87 3.48
C ALA A 359 -18.08 23.44 3.60
N LYS A 360 -18.57 22.87 2.49
CA LYS A 360 -18.99 21.47 2.42
C LYS A 360 -17.83 20.52 2.70
N ALA A 361 -16.69 20.70 2.04
CA ALA A 361 -15.52 19.86 2.21
C ALA A 361 -15.02 19.84 3.65
N LYS A 362 -14.97 21.01 4.30
CA LYS A 362 -14.63 21.11 5.72
C LYS A 362 -15.59 20.32 6.61
N ALA A 363 -16.89 20.42 6.37
CA ALA A 363 -17.91 19.74 7.15
C ALA A 363 -17.87 18.21 6.93
N ASP A 364 -17.78 17.78 5.67
CA ASP A 364 -17.76 16.36 5.29
C ASP A 364 -16.53 15.64 5.87
N ILE A 365 -15.35 16.26 5.79
CA ILE A 365 -14.11 15.71 6.36
C ILE A 365 -14.21 15.62 7.89
N ALA A 366 -14.74 16.67 8.54
CA ALA A 366 -14.94 16.66 9.98
C ALA A 366 -15.93 15.56 10.44
N ALA A 367 -16.98 15.29 9.65
CA ALA A 367 -17.92 14.21 9.92
C ALA A 367 -17.30 12.82 9.69
N ALA A 368 -16.54 12.64 8.61
CA ALA A 368 -15.83 11.39 8.30
C ALA A 368 -14.84 11.00 9.41
N ARG A 369 -14.15 12.00 10.00
CA ARG A 369 -13.23 11.78 11.14
C ARG A 369 -13.92 11.26 12.41
N GLN A 370 -15.24 11.42 12.54
CA GLN A 370 -15.98 10.88 13.70
C GLN A 370 -16.34 9.40 13.53
N SER A 371 -16.31 8.88 12.30
CA SER A 371 -16.81 7.53 11.96
C SER A 371 -15.73 6.61 11.39
N SER A 372 -14.51 7.09 11.17
CA SER A 372 -13.40 6.31 10.60
C SER A 372 -12.07 6.59 11.27
N GLN A 373 -11.18 5.60 11.21
CA GLN A 373 -9.81 5.74 11.71
C GLN A 373 -8.92 6.53 10.75
N PHE A 374 -9.19 6.44 9.45
CA PHE A 374 -8.43 7.10 8.39
C PHE A 374 -9.34 7.73 7.33
N VAL A 375 -9.04 8.96 6.89
CA VAL A 375 -9.81 9.67 5.85
C VAL A 375 -8.92 9.98 4.64
N ILE A 376 -9.30 9.48 3.47
CA ILE A 376 -8.65 9.74 2.18
C ILE A 376 -9.56 10.67 1.37
N VAL A 377 -9.00 11.79 0.89
CA VAL A 377 -9.70 12.71 0.01
C VAL A 377 -9.10 12.63 -1.39
N ASN A 378 -9.91 12.24 -2.37
CA ASN A 378 -9.55 12.25 -3.78
C ASN A 378 -10.05 13.53 -4.43
N ILE A 379 -9.25 14.14 -5.29
CA ILE A 379 -9.57 15.42 -5.93
C ILE A 379 -9.23 15.35 -7.41
N GLN A 380 -10.23 15.44 -8.27
CA GLN A 380 -9.99 15.91 -9.64
C GLN A 380 -9.70 17.41 -9.57
N TYR A 381 -8.45 17.76 -9.87
CA TYR A 381 -8.00 19.13 -10.06
C TYR A 381 -7.89 19.43 -11.56
N ALA A 382 -7.44 20.65 -11.92
CA ALA A 382 -7.09 20.94 -13.30
C ALA A 382 -5.91 20.07 -13.78
N GLU A 383 -5.92 19.73 -15.06
CA GLU A 383 -4.80 19.08 -15.75
C GLU A 383 -3.66 20.05 -16.04
N CYS A 384 -2.44 19.53 -16.14
CA CYS A 384 -1.33 20.27 -16.72
C CYS A 384 -1.55 20.40 -18.24
N GLN A 385 -1.99 21.57 -18.70
CA GLN A 385 -2.26 21.87 -20.11
C GLN A 385 -0.97 22.10 -20.92
N ALA A 386 -0.05 21.12 -20.89
CA ALA A 386 1.20 21.18 -21.63
C ALA A 386 1.36 19.97 -22.54
N TYR A 387 1.03 20.20 -23.80
CA TYR A 387 0.97 19.22 -24.86
C TYR A 387 1.88 19.70 -26.01
N PRO A 388 3.21 19.60 -25.86
CA PRO A 388 4.14 20.11 -26.86
C PRO A 388 4.01 19.33 -28.19
N ASP A 389 4.41 19.98 -29.29
CA ASP A 389 4.49 19.30 -30.57
C ASP A 389 5.56 18.20 -30.52
N GLY A 390 5.16 16.98 -30.88
CA GLY A 390 6.03 15.82 -30.91
C GLY A 390 6.22 15.12 -29.56
N TYR A 391 7.05 14.08 -29.57
CA TYR A 391 7.30 13.22 -28.41
C TYR A 391 8.42 13.81 -27.54
N VAL A 392 8.06 14.81 -26.72
CA VAL A 392 9.01 15.61 -25.92
C VAL A 392 8.65 15.59 -24.44
N GLU A 393 9.67 15.46 -23.59
CA GLU A 393 9.53 15.54 -22.14
C GLU A 393 9.12 16.94 -21.68
N PHE A 394 8.20 17.02 -20.72
CA PHE A 394 7.73 18.30 -20.17
C PHE A 394 7.77 18.34 -18.64
N PRO A 395 8.96 18.54 -18.02
CA PRO A 395 9.14 18.42 -16.57
C PRO A 395 8.32 19.38 -15.70
N LEU A 396 7.77 20.47 -16.27
CA LEU A 396 6.88 21.36 -15.52
C LEU A 396 5.59 20.67 -15.06
N CYS A 397 5.14 19.61 -15.75
CA CYS A 397 3.98 18.83 -15.32
C CYS A 397 4.30 17.83 -14.20
N ASP A 398 5.58 17.59 -13.89
CA ASP A 398 5.98 16.72 -12.77
C ASP A 398 5.68 17.38 -11.41
N GLY A 399 5.52 18.71 -11.38
CA GLY A 399 5.22 19.49 -10.18
C GLY A 399 3.74 19.84 -10.03
N THR A 400 3.40 20.53 -8.95
CA THR A 400 2.03 21.04 -8.73
C THR A 400 1.72 22.22 -9.65
N ILE A 401 0.46 22.36 -10.09
CA ILE A 401 0.05 23.46 -10.98
C ILE A 401 -0.84 24.50 -10.26
N GLY A 402 -0.66 25.77 -10.59
CA GLY A 402 -1.47 26.86 -10.04
C GLY A 402 -1.58 26.83 -8.50
N GLY A 403 -2.82 26.80 -7.98
CA GLY A 403 -3.11 26.71 -6.55
C GLY A 403 -3.23 25.28 -5.98
N GLN A 404 -2.87 24.23 -6.74
CA GLN A 404 -3.10 22.82 -6.37
C GLN A 404 -2.49 22.45 -5.02
N ALA A 405 -1.24 22.83 -4.77
CA ALA A 405 -0.56 22.56 -3.50
C ALA A 405 -1.32 23.13 -2.30
N ALA A 406 -1.73 24.39 -2.39
CA ALA A 406 -2.51 25.04 -1.34
C ALA A 406 -3.88 24.38 -1.16
N ALA A 407 -4.56 24.02 -2.25
CA ALA A 407 -5.87 23.38 -2.21
C ALA A 407 -5.82 21.99 -1.53
N PHE A 408 -4.80 21.18 -1.82
CA PHE A 408 -4.69 19.83 -1.27
C PHE A 408 -4.24 19.88 0.20
N ARG A 409 -3.27 20.74 0.54
CA ARG A 409 -2.86 20.99 1.93
C ARG A 409 -4.04 21.44 2.80
N LYS A 410 -4.96 22.24 2.24
CA LYS A 410 -6.19 22.66 2.93
C LYS A 410 -7.09 21.49 3.35
N MET A 411 -7.15 20.41 2.57
CA MET A 411 -7.93 19.22 2.97
C MET A 411 -7.31 18.50 4.17
N ILE A 412 -5.97 18.48 4.24
CA ILE A 412 -5.25 18.00 5.43
C ILE A 412 -5.58 18.88 6.65
N ASP A 413 -5.59 20.22 6.48
CA ASP A 413 -5.96 21.16 7.55
C ASP A 413 -7.41 20.99 8.03
N TYR A 414 -8.31 20.52 7.16
CA TYR A 414 -9.69 20.16 7.53
C TYR A 414 -9.81 18.83 8.27
N GLY A 415 -8.75 18.04 8.28
CA GLY A 415 -8.68 16.79 9.06
C GLY A 415 -8.42 15.54 8.22
N ALA A 416 -8.32 15.62 6.89
CA ALA A 416 -8.00 14.46 6.06
C ALA A 416 -6.64 13.88 6.46
N ASP A 417 -6.47 12.57 6.36
CA ASP A 417 -5.22 11.87 6.69
C ASP A 417 -4.33 11.63 5.47
N MET A 418 -4.92 11.73 4.27
CA MET A 418 -4.26 11.66 2.97
C MET A 418 -5.07 12.42 1.93
N VAL A 419 -4.37 12.99 0.94
CA VAL A 419 -5.00 13.57 -0.26
C VAL A 419 -4.38 12.96 -1.51
N VAL A 420 -5.22 12.55 -2.45
CA VAL A 420 -4.80 11.94 -3.73
C VAL A 420 -5.42 12.74 -4.88
N GLY A 421 -4.60 13.19 -5.81
CA GLY A 421 -5.04 13.86 -7.01
C GLY A 421 -5.41 12.87 -8.11
N SER A 422 -6.57 13.12 -8.70
CA SER A 422 -7.16 12.36 -9.80
C SER A 422 -7.17 13.21 -11.07
N SER A 423 -7.30 12.57 -12.23
CA SER A 423 -7.40 13.26 -13.54
C SER A 423 -6.24 14.18 -13.91
N ALA A 424 -5.04 13.96 -13.38
CA ALA A 424 -3.85 14.73 -13.79
C ALA A 424 -3.28 14.28 -15.15
N HIS A 425 -3.64 13.07 -15.59
CA HIS A 425 -3.11 12.32 -16.76
C HIS A 425 -1.59 12.11 -16.82
N GLN A 426 -0.82 12.79 -15.99
CA GLN A 426 0.62 12.60 -15.80
C GLN A 426 0.91 12.43 -14.30
N PRO A 427 1.92 11.64 -13.91
CA PRO A 427 2.36 11.58 -12.53
C PRO A 427 2.90 12.94 -12.09
N GLN A 428 2.44 13.41 -10.93
CA GLN A 428 2.95 14.63 -10.31
C GLN A 428 3.63 14.30 -8.98
N THR A 429 4.34 15.29 -8.45
CA THR A 429 5.10 15.16 -7.20
C THR A 429 4.21 14.76 -6.02
N TYR A 430 4.85 14.47 -4.90
CA TYR A 430 4.20 14.08 -3.65
C TYR A 430 4.99 14.62 -2.47
N GLU A 431 4.31 14.82 -1.35
CA GLU A 431 4.91 15.36 -0.13
C GLU A 431 4.27 14.83 1.14
N LEU A 432 4.96 15.03 2.26
CA LEU A 432 4.40 14.94 3.61
C LEU A 432 4.13 16.35 4.14
N TYR A 433 2.87 16.78 4.10
CA TYR A 433 2.44 18.03 4.70
C TYR A 433 1.89 17.79 6.10
N SER A 434 2.45 18.45 7.12
CA SER A 434 2.10 18.21 8.53
C SER A 434 2.16 16.71 8.92
N GLY A 435 3.13 15.99 8.34
CA GLY A 435 3.30 14.55 8.54
C GLY A 435 2.22 13.69 7.91
N LYS A 436 1.44 14.18 6.94
CA LYS A 436 0.40 13.45 6.21
C LYS A 436 0.68 13.47 4.69
N PRO A 437 0.54 12.32 4.00
CA PRO A 437 0.90 12.21 2.59
C PRO A 437 -0.10 12.93 1.68
N ILE A 438 0.44 13.62 0.68
CA ILE A 438 -0.28 14.21 -0.44
C ILE A 438 0.36 13.71 -1.73
N TYR A 439 -0.44 13.13 -2.63
CA TYR A 439 -0.03 12.73 -3.97
C TYR A 439 -0.78 13.61 -4.97
N TYR A 440 -0.08 14.40 -5.78
CA TYR A 440 -0.73 15.45 -6.57
C TYR A 440 -1.39 14.97 -7.86
N GLY A 441 -0.90 13.86 -8.42
CA GLY A 441 -1.46 13.25 -9.62
C GLY A 441 -0.82 11.89 -9.87
N LEU A 442 -1.63 10.89 -10.18
CA LEU A 442 -1.17 9.50 -10.36
C LEU A 442 -0.91 9.11 -11.81
N GLY A 443 -1.19 9.99 -12.78
CA GLY A 443 -1.10 9.66 -14.20
C GLY A 443 -2.23 8.78 -14.71
N ASN A 444 -2.01 8.12 -15.84
CA ASN A 444 -2.99 7.24 -16.47
C ASN A 444 -2.75 5.78 -16.07
N LEU A 445 -3.83 5.05 -15.79
CA LEU A 445 -3.84 3.59 -15.68
C LEU A 445 -4.23 2.96 -17.02
N TYR A 446 -5.44 3.25 -17.52
CA TYR A 446 -5.94 2.72 -18.79
C TYR A 446 -6.43 3.88 -19.64
N PHE A 447 -5.57 4.39 -20.51
CA PHE A 447 -5.93 5.46 -21.46
C PHE A 447 -5.11 5.36 -22.74
N ASP A 448 -5.41 6.20 -23.73
CA ASP A 448 -4.80 6.15 -25.06
C ASP A 448 -3.81 7.28 -25.37
N GLN A 449 -3.39 8.03 -24.36
CA GLN A 449 -2.53 9.20 -24.54
C GLN A 449 -1.05 8.79 -24.69
N THR A 450 -0.72 8.24 -25.87
CA THR A 450 0.64 7.81 -26.26
C THR A 450 1.35 8.86 -27.14
N GLN A 451 0.92 10.12 -27.07
CA GLN A 451 1.52 11.23 -27.83
C GLN A 451 2.63 11.91 -27.04
N TRP A 452 2.60 11.82 -25.70
CA TRP A 452 3.54 12.48 -24.81
C TRP A 452 4.12 11.50 -23.78
N PRO A 453 5.44 11.50 -23.54
CA PRO A 453 6.07 10.58 -22.59
C PRO A 453 5.49 10.67 -21.17
N GLY A 454 5.04 11.86 -20.76
CA GLY A 454 4.46 12.07 -19.43
C GLY A 454 3.12 11.37 -19.21
N THR A 455 2.29 11.29 -20.26
CA THR A 455 0.95 10.68 -20.19
C THR A 455 0.95 9.16 -20.34
N GLU A 456 2.08 8.61 -20.78
CA GLU A 456 2.36 7.17 -20.83
C GLU A 456 2.77 6.60 -19.46
N ARG A 457 3.10 7.47 -18.50
CA ARG A 457 3.53 7.08 -17.15
C ARG A 457 2.39 7.19 -16.15
N GLY A 458 2.42 6.33 -15.14
CA GLY A 458 1.48 6.31 -14.02
C GLY A 458 2.17 5.91 -12.73
N ILE A 459 1.44 6.00 -11.61
CA ILE A 459 1.82 5.45 -10.31
C ILE A 459 0.60 4.75 -9.73
N ILE A 460 0.76 3.48 -9.36
CA ILE A 460 -0.17 2.79 -8.49
C ILE A 460 0.34 2.94 -7.05
N LEU A 461 -0.51 3.47 -6.18
CA LEU A 461 -0.24 3.54 -4.75
C LEU A 461 -0.75 2.26 -4.09
N THR A 462 0.09 1.56 -3.31
CA THR A 462 -0.38 0.49 -2.42
C THR A 462 -0.22 0.93 -0.98
N HIS A 463 -1.34 1.13 -0.29
CA HIS A 463 -1.39 1.53 1.11
C HIS A 463 -1.55 0.29 1.99
N TYR A 464 -0.70 0.18 3.02
CA TYR A 464 -0.79 -0.91 4.01
C TYR A 464 -1.19 -0.34 5.36
N PHE A 465 -2.32 -0.82 5.88
CA PHE A 465 -2.86 -0.40 7.18
C PHE A 465 -2.87 -1.56 8.16
N LEU A 466 -2.57 -1.23 9.42
CA LEU A 466 -2.72 -2.13 10.54
C LEU A 466 -3.47 -1.40 11.65
N ASN A 467 -4.62 -1.94 12.07
CA ASN A 467 -5.45 -1.37 13.14
C ASN A 467 -5.75 0.13 12.97
N GLY A 468 -6.09 0.57 11.76
CA GLY A 468 -6.38 1.97 11.45
C GLY A 468 -5.16 2.88 11.22
N LYS A 469 -3.93 2.37 11.39
CA LYS A 469 -2.69 3.13 11.18
C LYS A 469 -2.09 2.80 9.81
N LEU A 470 -1.80 3.82 9.00
CA LEU A 470 -1.01 3.68 7.78
C LEU A 470 0.45 3.35 8.13
N LEU A 471 0.91 2.16 7.73
CA LEU A 471 2.29 1.70 7.91
C LEU A 471 3.19 2.23 6.79
N GLN A 472 2.76 2.05 5.55
CA GLN A 472 3.50 2.39 4.34
C GLN A 472 2.56 2.71 3.18
N THR A 473 3.05 3.56 2.27
CA THR A 473 2.55 3.60 0.89
C THR A 473 3.68 3.20 -0.04
N LYS A 474 3.53 2.07 -0.75
CA LYS A 474 4.43 1.65 -1.81
C LYS A 474 4.03 2.37 -3.10
N LEU A 475 4.99 3.06 -3.72
CA LEU A 475 4.80 3.69 -5.02
C LEU A 475 5.29 2.71 -6.07
N SER A 476 4.37 2.25 -6.94
CA SER A 476 4.67 1.34 -8.04
C SER A 476 4.43 2.07 -9.37
N PRO A 477 5.48 2.71 -9.95
CA PRO A 477 5.35 3.32 -11.25
C PRO A 477 4.91 2.34 -12.33
N THR A 478 4.12 2.85 -13.26
CA THR A 478 3.64 2.12 -14.43
C THR A 478 3.99 2.87 -15.69
N VAL A 479 4.04 2.11 -16.79
CA VAL A 479 4.18 2.65 -18.13
C VAL A 479 3.32 1.85 -19.10
N TYR A 480 2.81 2.48 -20.14
CA TYR A 480 2.23 1.84 -21.31
C TYR A 480 2.75 2.53 -22.58
N ASP A 481 2.52 1.89 -23.71
CA ASP A 481 2.94 2.41 -25.02
C ASP A 481 1.79 2.26 -26.03
N ARG A 482 2.11 2.25 -27.33
CA ARG A 482 1.13 2.11 -28.42
C ARG A 482 0.40 0.76 -28.44
N ASP A 483 0.86 -0.24 -27.69
CA ASP A 483 0.09 -1.45 -27.47
C ASP A 483 -1.06 -1.24 -26.48
N LEU A 484 -1.06 -0.15 -25.70
CA LEU A 484 -2.12 0.22 -24.76
C LEU A 484 -2.30 -0.80 -23.62
N GLN A 485 -1.22 -1.51 -23.29
CA GLN A 485 -1.17 -2.43 -22.16
C GLN A 485 -0.28 -1.85 -21.08
N THR A 486 -0.90 -1.46 -19.97
CA THR A 486 -0.16 -0.95 -18.82
C THR A 486 0.58 -2.06 -18.13
N ARG A 487 1.83 -1.79 -17.76
CA ARG A 487 2.69 -2.68 -16.98
C ARG A 487 3.38 -1.92 -15.87
N LEU A 488 3.89 -2.65 -14.88
CA LEU A 488 4.84 -2.09 -13.93
C LEU A 488 6.11 -1.63 -14.67
N SER A 489 6.64 -0.49 -14.26
CA SER A 489 7.94 -0.01 -14.70
C SER A 489 9.04 -0.91 -14.17
N ASP A 490 10.13 -1.06 -14.93
CA ASP A 490 11.34 -1.66 -14.39
C ASP A 490 12.04 -0.72 -13.38
N ASN A 491 13.17 -1.16 -12.83
CA ASN A 491 13.88 -0.37 -11.81
C ASN A 491 14.50 0.93 -12.39
N GLU A 492 14.96 0.93 -13.64
CA GLU A 492 15.55 2.11 -14.27
C GLU A 492 14.47 3.16 -14.55
N GLU A 493 13.36 2.74 -15.17
CA GLU A 493 12.17 3.56 -15.42
C GLU A 493 11.60 4.14 -14.11
N THR A 494 11.55 3.31 -13.06
CA THR A 494 11.07 3.70 -11.73
C THR A 494 11.96 4.75 -11.08
N VAL A 495 13.28 4.52 -11.05
CA VAL A 495 14.23 5.48 -10.47
C VAL A 495 14.17 6.80 -11.22
N TYR A 496 14.15 6.75 -12.55
CA TYR A 496 14.03 7.93 -13.41
C TYR A 496 12.80 8.77 -13.06
N LEU A 497 11.61 8.15 -13.01
CA LEU A 497 10.38 8.89 -12.70
C LEU A 497 10.46 9.51 -11.30
N LEU A 498 10.90 8.75 -10.29
CA LEU A 498 10.90 9.23 -8.91
C LEU A 498 11.90 10.36 -8.69
N GLU A 499 13.07 10.33 -9.34
CA GLU A 499 14.02 11.44 -9.29
C GLU A 499 13.43 12.73 -9.86
N ARG A 500 12.67 12.62 -10.96
CA ARG A 500 11.97 13.76 -11.53
C ARG A 500 10.90 14.33 -10.60
N LEU A 501 10.05 13.47 -10.06
CA LEU A 501 9.01 13.89 -9.11
C LEU A 501 9.61 14.53 -7.86
N ASN A 502 10.72 13.98 -7.36
CA ASN A 502 11.45 14.54 -6.21
C ASN A 502 12.06 15.91 -6.52
N ALA A 503 12.58 16.12 -7.73
CA ALA A 503 13.13 17.40 -8.15
C ALA A 503 12.04 18.48 -8.32
N ALA A 504 10.79 18.07 -8.55
CA ALA A 504 9.64 18.94 -8.75
C ALA A 504 8.83 19.27 -7.47
N ARG A 505 9.25 18.75 -6.32
CA ARG A 505 8.64 19.00 -5.00
C ARG A 505 9.09 20.35 -4.42
#